data_AF-A0A0F9ZRX7-F1
#
_entry.id   AF-A0A0F9ZRX7-F1
#
_cell.length_a   1.000
_cell.length_b   1.000
_cell.length_c   1.000
_cell.angle_alpha   90.00
_cell.angle_beta   90.00
_cell.angle_gamma   90.00
#
_symmetry.space_group_name_H-M   'P 1'
#
loop_
_entity.id
_entity.type
_entity.pdbx_description
1 polymer ?
#
loop_
_entity_poly.entity_id
_entity_poly.type
_entity_poly.pdbx_seq_one_letter_code
_entity_poly.pdbx_strand_id
1 'polypeptide(L)'
;MKMNNKIAIYKSIDNNQKIYVRIENENVWLTQKQISELYQVDIRTINEHLINVFIEKELDTKSTIRNFRILRMEKERSVSRSIKHYNLEAILAVGYRVRSEQGTQFRKRATERLREYLIKGFTMDDERLKQGGGRARYFQELLQRVRDIRSSERMFYQKVTDIYATSIDYKVDTELTHKFFATVQNKMHFAVQRI
;
A
#
# COMPACT_ATOMS: atom_id res chain seq x y z
N MET A 1 -12.57 21.93 12.48
CA MET A 1 -12.37 20.63 11.82
C MET A 1 -11.16 20.73 10.91
N LYS A 2 -9.99 20.21 11.33
CA LYS A 2 -8.73 20.35 10.56
C LYS A 2 -8.82 19.51 9.29
N MET A 3 -8.79 20.14 8.11
CA MET A 3 -8.60 19.45 6.82
C MET A 3 -7.16 18.93 6.74
N ASN A 4 -6.92 17.74 7.29
CA ASN A 4 -5.68 16.99 7.04
C ASN A 4 -5.73 16.37 5.62
N ASN A 5 -5.75 17.22 4.59
CA ASN A 5 -5.50 16.76 3.22
C ASN A 5 -4.02 16.39 3.12
N LYS A 6 -3.70 15.11 3.28
CA LYS A 6 -2.35 14.60 3.01
C LYS A 6 -2.14 14.59 1.50
N ILE A 7 -1.58 15.68 0.99
CA ILE A 7 -1.15 15.78 -0.40
C ILE A 7 0.19 15.04 -0.51
N ALA A 8 0.25 13.97 -1.31
CA ALA A 8 1.49 13.29 -1.67
C ALA A 8 1.98 13.79 -3.03
N ILE A 9 3.27 14.06 -3.16
CA ILE A 9 3.88 14.42 -4.45
C ILE A 9 4.31 13.14 -5.14
N TYR A 10 3.69 12.81 -6.27
CA TYR A 10 4.19 11.78 -7.17
C TYR A 10 5.06 12.43 -8.24
N LYS A 11 6.31 11.97 -8.38
CA LYS A 11 7.18 12.39 -9.47
C LYS A 11 7.10 11.34 -10.57
N SER A 12 6.73 11.73 -11.78
CA SER A 12 7.08 10.91 -12.94
C SER A 12 8.59 10.97 -13.14
N ILE A 13 9.21 9.81 -13.34
CA ILE A 13 10.67 9.61 -13.32
C ILE A 13 11.37 10.32 -14.48
N ASP A 14 10.69 10.53 -15.61
CA ASP A 14 11.33 11.08 -16.82
C ASP A 14 11.11 12.58 -17.03
N ASN A 15 10.09 13.19 -16.43
CA ASN A 15 9.66 14.54 -16.84
C ASN A 15 9.68 15.60 -15.73
N ASN A 16 10.27 15.29 -14.57
CA ASN A 16 10.33 16.18 -13.39
C ASN A 16 8.95 16.72 -12.94
N GLN A 17 7.86 16.14 -13.45
CA GLN A 17 6.49 16.58 -13.26
C GLN A 17 6.00 16.07 -11.92
N LYS A 18 5.68 17.01 -11.03
CA LYS A 18 5.15 16.74 -9.69
C LYS A 18 3.62 16.76 -9.75
N ILE A 19 3.01 15.60 -9.56
CA ILE A 19 1.56 15.48 -9.46
C ILE A 19 1.19 15.44 -7.98
N TYR A 20 0.34 16.37 -7.58
CA TYR A 20 -0.19 16.45 -6.23
C TYR A 20 -1.37 15.50 -6.08
N VAL A 21 -1.16 14.43 -5.33
CA VAL A 21 -2.12 13.37 -5.09
C VAL A 21 -2.84 13.59 -3.77
N ARG A 22 -4.17 13.60 -3.75
CA ARG A 22 -4.92 13.63 -2.50
C ARG A 22 -5.06 12.22 -1.94
N ILE A 23 -4.69 12.02 -0.68
CA ILE A 23 -4.91 10.77 0.04
C ILE A 23 -5.95 11.01 1.14
N GLU A 24 -7.07 10.30 1.07
CA GLU A 24 -8.15 10.38 2.04
C GLU A 24 -8.88 9.03 2.11
N ASN A 25 -9.23 8.60 3.32
CA ASN A 25 -9.87 7.31 3.59
C ASN A 25 -9.12 6.13 2.96
N GLU A 26 -7.79 6.13 3.13
CA GLU A 26 -6.87 5.10 2.61
C GLU A 26 -6.91 4.93 1.08
N ASN A 27 -7.52 5.88 0.36
CA ASN A 27 -7.61 5.88 -1.09
C ASN A 27 -6.89 7.10 -1.68
N VAL A 28 -6.52 6.96 -2.94
CA VAL A 28 -5.89 7.99 -3.77
C VAL A 28 -6.94 8.63 -4.65
N TRP A 29 -6.99 9.96 -4.66
CA TRP A 29 -7.97 10.74 -5.41
C TRP A 29 -7.29 11.69 -6.38
N LEU A 30 -7.62 11.59 -7.66
CA LEU A 30 -7.14 12.47 -8.73
C LEU A 30 -8.29 13.03 -9.56
N THR A 31 -8.15 14.26 -10.05
CA THR A 31 -9.05 14.84 -11.05
C THR A 31 -8.71 14.30 -12.44
N GLN A 32 -9.65 14.40 -13.40
CA GLN A 32 -9.39 14.05 -14.82
C GLN A 32 -8.13 14.73 -15.37
N LYS A 33 -7.92 16.01 -15.02
CA LYS A 33 -6.73 16.76 -15.42
C LYS A 33 -5.44 16.16 -14.84
N GLN A 34 -5.45 15.74 -13.58
CA GLN A 34 -4.27 15.12 -12.98
C GLN A 34 -4.00 13.73 -13.55
N ILE A 35 -5.04 12.99 -13.93
CA ILE A 35 -4.89 11.70 -14.62
C ILE A 35 -4.33 11.92 -16.03
N SER A 36 -4.76 12.97 -16.72
CA SER A 36 -4.23 13.33 -18.04
C SER A 36 -2.75 13.72 -17.97
N GLU A 37 -2.35 14.48 -16.94
CA GLU A 37 -0.94 14.79 -16.63
C GLU A 37 -0.14 13.52 -16.27
N LEU A 38 -0.72 12.61 -15.47
CA LEU A 38 -0.07 11.36 -15.04
C LEU A 38 0.29 10.46 -16.22
N TYR A 39 -0.65 10.31 -17.16
CA TYR A 39 -0.46 9.43 -18.31
C TYR A 39 -0.03 10.16 -19.58
N GLN A 40 0.20 11.47 -19.51
CA GLN A 40 0.58 12.33 -20.63
C GLN A 40 -0.30 12.11 -21.87
N VAL A 41 -1.62 12.20 -21.68
CA VAL A 41 -2.62 12.15 -22.75
C VAL A 41 -3.62 13.28 -22.59
N ASP A 42 -4.40 13.54 -23.64
CA ASP A 42 -5.42 14.56 -23.60
C ASP A 42 -6.53 14.21 -22.59
N ILE A 43 -7.09 15.24 -21.94
CA ILE A 43 -8.16 15.08 -20.96
C ILE A 43 -9.42 14.45 -21.58
N ARG A 44 -9.66 14.65 -22.88
CA ARG A 44 -10.77 14.01 -23.63
C ARG A 44 -10.60 12.50 -23.68
N THR A 45 -9.38 12.00 -23.90
CA THR A 45 -9.08 10.57 -23.89
C THR A 45 -9.32 9.96 -22.51
N ILE A 46 -8.94 10.66 -21.44
CA ILE A 46 -9.26 10.23 -20.07
C ILE A 46 -10.78 10.15 -19.86
N ASN A 47 -11.52 11.17 -20.33
CA ASN A 47 -12.97 11.20 -20.21
C ASN A 47 -13.64 10.05 -20.97
N GLU A 48 -13.18 9.75 -22.18
CA GLU A 48 -13.65 8.62 -22.98
C GLU A 48 -13.43 7.28 -22.26
N HIS A 49 -12.21 7.03 -21.75
CA HIS A 49 -11.92 5.81 -21.00
C HIS A 49 -12.77 5.67 -19.74
N LEU A 50 -12.99 6.75 -18.99
CA LEU A 50 -13.85 6.73 -17.81
C LEU A 50 -15.30 6.40 -18.16
N ILE A 51 -15.84 7.01 -19.23
CA ILE A 51 -17.19 6.71 -19.72
C ILE A 51 -17.31 5.22 -20.07
N ASN A 52 -16.35 4.68 -20.82
CA ASN A 52 -16.37 3.28 -21.24
C ASN A 52 -16.29 2.34 -20.03
N VAL A 53 -15.43 2.61 -19.05
CA VAL A 53 -15.32 1.84 -17.80
C VAL A 53 -16.66 1.74 -17.06
N PHE A 54 -17.44 2.82 -17.04
CA PHE A 54 -18.76 2.82 -16.41
C PHE A 54 -19.85 2.14 -17.26
N ILE A 55 -19.81 2.31 -18.59
CA ILE A 55 -20.73 1.63 -19.52
C ILE A 55 -20.52 0.10 -19.48
N GLU A 56 -19.26 -0.33 -19.44
CA GLU A 56 -18.84 -1.73 -19.31
C GLU A 56 -19.16 -2.31 -17.93
N LYS A 57 -19.60 -1.46 -16.97
CA LYS A 57 -19.90 -1.83 -15.58
C LYS A 57 -18.69 -2.46 -14.85
N GLU A 58 -17.47 -2.14 -15.27
CA GLU A 58 -16.27 -2.56 -14.55
C GLU A 58 -16.21 -1.89 -13.17
N LEU A 59 -16.65 -0.62 -13.10
CA LEU A 59 -16.69 0.16 -11.87
C LEU A 59 -18.07 0.80 -11.66
N ASP A 60 -18.48 0.92 -10.39
CA ASP A 60 -19.65 1.71 -10.03
C ASP A 60 -19.29 3.20 -9.87
N THR A 61 -20.13 4.06 -10.44
CA THR A 61 -19.89 5.51 -10.41
C THR A 61 -19.99 6.11 -9.00
N LYS A 62 -20.82 5.55 -8.11
CA LYS A 62 -21.05 6.12 -6.77
C LYS A 62 -19.89 5.81 -5.82
N SER A 63 -19.23 4.67 -5.99
CA SER A 63 -18.06 4.28 -5.17
C SER A 63 -16.75 4.91 -5.66
N THR A 64 -16.64 5.21 -6.95
CA THR A 64 -15.37 5.64 -7.58
C THR A 64 -15.24 7.14 -7.78
N ILE A 65 -16.34 7.90 -7.75
CA ILE A 65 -16.33 9.36 -7.94
C ILE A 65 -16.67 10.07 -6.64
N ARG A 66 -15.82 11.03 -6.26
CA ARG A 66 -16.09 11.95 -5.15
C ARG A 66 -15.98 13.40 -5.58
N ASN A 67 -16.98 14.17 -5.19
CA ASN A 67 -17.02 15.60 -5.40
C ASN A 67 -16.31 16.33 -4.27
N PHE A 68 -15.24 17.04 -4.59
CA PHE A 68 -14.53 17.87 -3.62
C PHE A 68 -14.77 19.34 -3.93
N ARG A 69 -15.21 20.09 -2.90
CA ARG A 69 -15.33 21.54 -3.00
C ARG A 69 -13.96 22.17 -2.98
N ILE A 70 -13.66 22.96 -4.01
CA ILE A 70 -12.48 23.83 -4.05
C ILE A 70 -12.98 25.26 -3.97
N LEU A 71 -12.46 26.01 -3.00
CA LEU A 71 -12.65 27.45 -2.92
C LEU A 71 -11.62 28.09 -3.85
N ARG A 72 -12.09 28.77 -4.89
CA ARG A 72 -11.25 29.63 -5.72
C ARG A 72 -11.59 31.08 -5.38
N MET A 73 -10.57 31.89 -5.13
CA MET A 73 -10.70 33.33 -5.00
C MET A 73 -10.66 33.92 -6.41
N GLU A 74 -11.76 34.51 -6.87
CA GLU A 74 -11.80 35.29 -8.11
C GLU A 74 -12.12 36.74 -7.77
N LYS A 75 -11.10 37.60 -7.94
CA LYS A 75 -11.05 39.07 -7.78
C LYS A 75 -11.64 39.66 -6.49
N GLU A 76 -12.89 39.36 -6.12
CA GLU A 76 -13.57 39.82 -4.89
C GLU A 76 -14.61 38.82 -4.31
N ARG A 77 -14.82 37.64 -4.91
CA ARG A 77 -15.78 36.63 -4.41
C ARG A 77 -15.14 35.24 -4.31
N SER A 78 -15.44 34.54 -3.21
CA SER A 78 -15.11 33.12 -3.06
C SER A 78 -16.14 32.27 -3.78
N VAL A 79 -15.78 31.69 -4.92
CA VAL A 79 -16.67 30.77 -5.65
C VAL A 79 -16.27 29.33 -5.30
N SER A 80 -17.19 28.58 -4.70
CA SER A 80 -17.01 27.15 -4.48
C SER A 80 -17.36 26.38 -5.75
N ARG A 81 -16.40 25.67 -6.34
CA ARG A 81 -16.68 24.71 -7.42
C ARG A 81 -16.51 23.30 -6.89
N SER A 82 -17.46 22.43 -7.21
CA SER A 82 -17.35 20.99 -6.96
C SER A 82 -16.58 20.35 -8.11
N ILE A 83 -15.41 19.79 -7.83
CA ILE A 83 -14.60 19.08 -8.83
C ILE A 83 -14.66 17.58 -8.55
N LYS A 84 -15.00 16.81 -9.59
CA LYS A 84 -14.98 15.34 -9.56
C LYS A 84 -13.54 14.85 -9.42
N HIS A 85 -13.33 13.99 -8.44
CA HIS A 85 -12.11 13.21 -8.27
C HIS A 85 -12.47 11.73 -8.40
N TYR A 86 -11.52 10.98 -8.91
CA TYR A 86 -11.60 9.57 -9.22
C TYR A 86 -10.63 8.83 -8.31
N ASN A 87 -11.10 7.71 -7.74
CA ASN A 87 -10.34 6.90 -6.80
C ASN A 87 -9.23 6.08 -7.50
N LEU A 88 -8.46 5.31 -6.71
CA LEU A 88 -7.39 4.47 -7.24
C LEU A 88 -7.88 3.49 -8.31
N GLU A 89 -9.03 2.85 -8.12
CA GLU A 89 -9.57 1.87 -9.08
C GLU A 89 -9.81 2.48 -10.45
N ALA A 90 -10.45 3.66 -10.50
CA ALA A 90 -10.66 4.39 -11.74
C ALA A 90 -9.33 4.84 -12.38
N ILE A 91 -8.35 5.26 -11.58
CA ILE A 91 -7.02 5.64 -12.07
C ILE A 91 -6.33 4.42 -12.71
N LEU A 92 -6.35 3.27 -12.05
CA LEU A 92 -5.77 2.02 -12.58
C LEU A 92 -6.48 1.59 -13.87
N ALA A 93 -7.81 1.53 -13.88
CA ALA A 93 -8.62 1.11 -15.03
C ALA A 93 -8.33 1.94 -16.28
N VAL A 94 -8.14 3.26 -16.10
CA VAL A 94 -7.71 4.16 -17.18
C VAL A 94 -6.26 3.88 -17.58
N GLY A 95 -5.33 3.75 -16.62
CA GLY A 95 -3.91 3.49 -16.90
C GLY A 95 -3.65 2.22 -17.71
N TYR A 96 -4.48 1.19 -17.56
CA TYR A 96 -4.41 -0.02 -18.37
C TYR A 96 -4.92 0.17 -19.81
N ARG A 97 -5.81 1.13 -20.06
CA ARG A 97 -6.38 1.42 -21.39
C ARG A 97 -5.62 2.47 -22.18
N VAL A 98 -4.94 3.39 -21.50
CA VAL A 98 -4.22 4.48 -22.16
C VAL A 98 -3.04 3.97 -23.00
N ARG A 99 -2.98 4.45 -24.25
CA ARG A 99 -1.87 4.24 -25.19
C ARG A 99 -0.90 5.42 -25.16
N SER A 100 0.00 5.44 -24.19
CA SER A 100 1.10 6.39 -24.11
C SER A 100 2.37 5.73 -23.57
N GLU A 101 3.51 6.41 -23.69
CA GLU A 101 4.75 5.97 -23.07
C GLU A 101 4.59 5.84 -21.55
N GLN A 102 3.99 6.84 -20.91
CA GLN A 102 3.72 6.83 -19.46
C GLN A 102 2.75 5.71 -19.07
N GLY A 103 1.70 5.46 -19.87
CA GLY A 103 0.81 4.31 -19.67
C GLY A 103 1.54 2.98 -19.78
N THR A 104 2.48 2.86 -20.71
CA THR A 104 3.33 1.67 -20.87
C THR A 104 4.26 1.47 -19.67
N GLN A 105 4.93 2.52 -19.20
CA GLN A 105 5.78 2.49 -18.01
C GLN A 105 4.98 2.14 -16.76
N PHE A 106 3.78 2.72 -16.62
CA PHE A 106 2.85 2.39 -15.55
C PHE A 106 2.50 0.90 -15.54
N ARG A 107 2.12 0.32 -16.69
CA ARG A 107 1.79 -1.12 -16.78
C ARG A 107 3.00 -2.00 -16.47
N LYS A 108 4.20 -1.66 -16.94
CA LYS A 108 5.45 -2.38 -16.60
C LYS A 108 5.67 -2.40 -15.09
N ARG A 109 5.60 -1.24 -14.43
CA ARG A 109 5.78 -1.13 -12.97
C ARG A 109 4.69 -1.84 -12.19
N ALA A 110 3.42 -1.69 -12.58
CA ALA A 110 2.31 -2.39 -11.95
C ALA A 110 2.50 -3.92 -12.02
N THR A 111 2.92 -4.41 -13.19
CA THR A 111 3.22 -5.84 -13.40
C THR A 111 4.42 -6.29 -12.57
N GLU A 112 5.47 -5.49 -12.47
CA GLU A 112 6.64 -5.79 -11.61
C GLU A 112 6.25 -5.88 -10.14
N ARG A 113 5.44 -4.94 -9.63
CA ARG A 113 4.97 -4.97 -8.23
C ARG A 113 4.05 -6.15 -7.95
N LEU A 114 3.15 -6.45 -8.88
CA LEU A 114 2.31 -7.64 -8.77
C LEU A 114 3.15 -8.93 -8.79
N ARG A 115 4.13 -9.02 -9.71
CA ARG A 115 5.04 -10.16 -9.78
C ARG A 115 5.84 -10.32 -8.48
N GLU A 116 6.37 -9.21 -7.95
CA GLU A 116 7.09 -9.23 -6.68
C GLU A 116 6.22 -9.78 -5.56
N TYR A 117 4.98 -9.28 -5.43
CA TYR A 117 4.03 -9.76 -4.44
C TYR A 117 3.71 -11.25 -4.62
N LEU A 118 3.48 -11.70 -5.86
CA LEU A 118 3.16 -13.11 -6.14
C LEU A 118 4.32 -14.06 -5.84
N ILE A 119 5.58 -13.63 -6.02
CA ILE A 119 6.77 -14.45 -5.77
C ILE A 119 7.20 -14.39 -4.30
N LYS A 120 7.27 -13.19 -3.71
CA LYS A 120 7.82 -12.98 -2.37
C LYS A 120 6.76 -12.96 -1.26
N GLY A 121 5.49 -12.77 -1.61
CA GLY A 121 4.40 -12.55 -0.65
C GLY A 121 4.27 -11.11 -0.14
N PHE A 122 5.12 -10.17 -0.57
CA PHE A 122 5.07 -8.76 -0.17
C PHE A 122 5.63 -7.84 -1.26
N THR A 123 5.26 -6.56 -1.23
CA THR A 123 5.91 -5.50 -2.01
C THR A 123 6.18 -4.30 -1.08
N MET A 124 7.31 -3.63 -1.26
CA MET A 124 7.76 -2.57 -0.37
C MET A 124 8.41 -1.41 -1.14
N ASP A 125 8.30 -0.20 -0.58
CA ASP A 125 8.97 1.00 -1.08
C ASP A 125 10.01 1.42 -0.04
N ASP A 126 11.21 0.84 -0.16
CA ASP A 126 12.31 1.00 0.81
C ASP A 126 12.71 2.46 1.01
N GLU A 127 12.84 3.21 -0.09
CA GLU A 127 13.21 4.62 -0.05
C GLU A 127 12.19 5.45 0.72
N ARG A 128 10.89 5.19 0.48
CA ARG A 128 9.81 5.87 1.20
C ARG A 128 9.77 5.50 2.68
N LEU A 129 10.13 4.28 3.05
CA LEU A 129 10.20 3.85 4.45
C LEU A 129 11.41 4.44 5.17
N LYS A 130 12.58 4.51 4.50
CA LYS A 130 13.82 5.12 5.04
C LYS A 130 13.69 6.62 5.26
N GLN A 131 12.95 7.33 4.41
CA GLN A 131 12.83 8.79 4.47
C GLN A 131 11.99 9.32 5.66
N GLY A 132 11.49 8.45 6.55
CA GLY A 132 10.96 8.81 7.87
C GLY A 132 9.73 9.74 7.92
N GLY A 133 9.21 10.20 6.78
CA GLY A 133 8.19 11.24 6.74
C GLY A 133 6.76 10.75 7.00
N GLY A 134 6.03 11.43 7.91
CA GLY A 134 4.55 11.53 8.02
C GLY A 134 3.71 10.25 8.13
N ARG A 135 4.35 9.08 8.10
CA ARG A 135 3.74 7.75 7.97
C ARG A 135 4.35 6.73 8.93
N ALA A 136 4.91 7.19 10.05
CA ALA A 136 5.37 6.32 11.15
C ALA A 136 4.36 5.22 11.49
N ARG A 137 3.06 5.52 11.39
CA ARG A 137 1.97 4.54 11.55
C ARG A 137 2.12 3.31 10.63
N TYR A 138 2.36 3.47 9.33
CA TYR A 138 2.45 2.32 8.42
C TYR A 138 3.72 1.48 8.65
N PHE A 139 4.81 2.12 9.06
CA PHE A 139 6.02 1.40 9.47
C PHE A 139 5.79 0.62 10.78
N GLN A 140 5.10 1.22 11.75
CA GLN A 140 4.69 0.54 12.98
C GLN A 140 3.73 -0.63 12.71
N GLU A 141 2.74 -0.45 11.83
CA GLU A 141 1.83 -1.53 11.38
C GLU A 141 2.61 -2.67 10.72
N LEU A 142 3.60 -2.35 9.87
CA LEU A 142 4.48 -3.36 9.26
C LEU A 142 5.27 -4.13 10.32
N LEU A 143 5.90 -3.42 11.27
CA LEU A 143 6.66 -4.03 12.36
C LEU A 143 5.76 -4.94 13.21
N GLN A 144 4.52 -4.53 13.47
CA GLN A 144 3.56 -5.33 14.22
C GLN A 144 3.18 -6.60 13.46
N ARG A 145 2.90 -6.53 12.16
CA ARG A 145 2.64 -7.72 11.32
C ARG A 145 3.81 -8.70 11.34
N VAL A 146 5.05 -8.20 11.25
CA VAL A 146 6.25 -9.04 11.33
C VAL A 146 6.34 -9.73 12.70
N ARG A 147 6.05 -9.01 13.80
CA ARG A 147 6.00 -9.60 15.14
C ARG A 147 4.91 -10.65 15.27
N ASP A 148 3.73 -10.42 14.71
CA ASP A 148 2.61 -11.37 14.75
C ASP A 148 2.95 -12.64 13.96
N ILE A 149 3.57 -12.51 12.77
CA ILE A 149 4.08 -13.65 11.99
C ILE A 149 5.10 -14.44 12.83
N ARG A 150 6.07 -13.77 13.45
CA ARG A 150 7.04 -14.42 14.36
C ARG A 150 6.40 -15.05 15.60
N SER A 151 5.30 -14.51 16.10
CA SER A 151 4.56 -15.11 17.22
C SER A 151 3.89 -16.43 16.82
N SER A 152 3.49 -16.58 15.55
CA SER A 152 3.00 -17.85 15.02
C SER A 152 4.11 -18.91 14.93
N GLU A 153 5.35 -18.50 14.64
CA GLU A 153 6.53 -19.36 14.77
C GLU A 153 6.79 -19.72 16.25
N ARG A 154 6.51 -18.81 17.19
CA ARG A 154 6.56 -19.13 18.62
C ARG A 154 5.56 -20.22 19.02
N MET A 155 4.35 -20.20 18.45
CA MET A 155 3.37 -21.27 18.65
C MET A 155 3.86 -22.61 18.10
N PHE A 156 4.69 -22.61 17.05
CA PHE A 156 5.38 -23.82 16.59
C PHE A 156 6.35 -24.36 17.64
N TYR A 157 7.08 -23.49 18.36
CA TYR A 157 7.94 -23.93 19.48
C TYR A 157 7.16 -24.54 20.62
N GLN A 158 6.01 -23.94 20.97
CA GLN A 158 5.14 -24.49 22.01
C GLN A 158 4.70 -25.92 21.63
N LYS A 159 4.34 -26.16 20.37
CA LYS A 159 4.04 -27.52 19.89
C LYS A 159 5.23 -28.48 19.99
N VAL A 160 6.44 -28.04 19.64
CA VAL A 160 7.64 -28.89 19.75
C VAL A 160 7.94 -29.25 21.20
N THR A 161 7.82 -28.30 22.12
CA THR A 161 7.99 -28.53 23.55
C THR A 161 6.88 -29.41 24.14
N ASP A 162 5.64 -29.23 23.69
CA ASP A 162 4.50 -30.03 24.10
C ASP A 162 4.66 -31.50 23.65
N ILE A 163 5.10 -31.72 22.40
CA ILE A 163 5.41 -33.06 21.89
C ILE A 163 6.55 -33.71 22.70
N TYR A 164 7.61 -32.97 23.00
CA TYR A 164 8.71 -33.47 23.81
C TYR A 164 8.24 -33.87 25.22
N ALA A 165 7.32 -33.11 25.81
CA ALA A 165 6.70 -33.43 27.09
C ALA A 165 5.81 -34.70 27.06
N THR A 166 5.34 -35.11 25.87
CA THR A 166 4.61 -36.38 25.70
C THR A 166 5.51 -37.59 25.44
N SER A 167 6.83 -37.42 25.37
CA SER A 167 7.75 -38.53 25.12
C SER A 167 7.84 -39.47 26.33
N ILE A 168 8.03 -40.77 26.05
CA ILE A 168 8.12 -41.82 27.09
C ILE A 168 9.29 -41.57 28.05
N ASP A 169 10.36 -40.94 27.56
CA ASP A 169 11.58 -40.66 28.31
C ASP A 169 11.57 -39.28 28.98
N TYR A 170 10.44 -38.55 28.91
CA TYR A 170 10.31 -37.23 29.51
C TYR A 170 10.32 -37.33 31.04
N LYS A 171 11.25 -36.59 31.66
CA LYS A 171 11.30 -36.37 33.10
C LYS A 171 11.64 -34.91 33.37
N VAL A 172 10.72 -34.22 34.06
CA VAL A 172 10.77 -32.76 34.32
C VAL A 172 12.12 -32.31 34.89
N ASP A 173 12.73 -33.13 35.76
CA ASP A 173 13.91 -32.77 36.55
C ASP A 173 15.22 -33.37 36.01
N THR A 174 15.22 -33.80 34.75
CA THR A 174 16.44 -34.31 34.11
C THR A 174 17.26 -33.19 33.49
N GLU A 175 18.57 -33.25 33.70
CA GLU A 175 19.54 -32.32 33.08
C GLU A 175 19.37 -32.26 31.56
N LEU A 176 19.00 -33.39 30.93
CA LEU A 176 18.72 -33.50 29.51
C LEU A 176 17.50 -32.66 29.08
N THR A 177 16.42 -32.69 29.86
CA THR A 177 15.21 -31.90 29.62
C THR A 177 15.48 -30.40 29.78
N HIS A 178 16.24 -30.01 30.81
CA HIS A 178 16.66 -28.62 31.00
C HIS A 178 17.57 -28.13 29.87
N LYS A 179 18.55 -28.94 29.44
CA LYS A 179 19.42 -28.62 28.30
C LYS A 179 18.62 -28.48 27.01
N PHE A 180 17.63 -29.34 26.79
CA PHE A 180 16.77 -29.28 25.61
C PHE A 180 15.99 -27.96 25.57
N PHE A 181 15.23 -27.63 26.61
CA PHE A 181 14.46 -26.39 26.66
C PHE A 181 15.33 -25.14 26.61
N ALA A 182 16.45 -25.10 27.34
CA ALA A 182 17.39 -23.98 27.30
C ALA A 182 18.03 -23.80 25.93
N THR A 183 18.37 -24.90 25.24
CA THR A 183 18.93 -24.85 23.88
C THR A 183 17.91 -24.32 22.88
N VAL A 184 16.67 -24.81 22.94
CA VAL A 184 15.58 -24.32 22.08
C VAL A 184 15.31 -22.84 22.36
N GLN A 185 15.17 -22.44 23.62
CA GLN A 185 14.92 -21.06 24.03
C GLN A 185 16.05 -20.10 23.62
N ASN A 186 17.32 -20.47 23.82
CA ASN A 186 18.46 -19.64 23.44
C ASN A 186 18.56 -19.46 21.92
N LYS A 187 18.33 -20.53 21.14
CA LYS A 187 18.27 -20.43 19.68
C LYS A 187 17.16 -19.47 19.24
N MET A 188 16.05 -19.37 19.98
CA MET A 188 14.93 -18.47 19.64
C MET A 188 15.12 -17.03 20.06
N HIS A 189 15.62 -16.76 21.27
CA HIS A 189 15.97 -15.40 21.64
C HIS A 189 16.99 -14.82 20.67
N PHE A 190 17.98 -15.63 20.27
CA PHE A 190 18.92 -15.27 19.22
C PHE A 190 18.25 -15.00 17.86
N ALA A 191 17.31 -15.86 17.42
CA ALA A 191 16.61 -15.69 16.15
C ALA A 191 15.66 -14.47 16.12
N VAL A 192 15.03 -14.13 17.25
CA VAL A 192 13.98 -13.10 17.33
C VAL A 192 14.54 -11.70 17.61
N GLN A 193 15.65 -11.59 18.35
CA GLN A 193 16.18 -10.30 18.83
C GLN A 193 17.24 -9.65 17.91
N ARG A 194 17.73 -10.35 16.89
CA ARG A 194 18.86 -9.87 16.06
C ARG A 194 18.44 -9.16 14.75
N ILE A 195 17.18 -8.73 14.61
CA ILE A 195 16.68 -7.96 13.46
C ILE A 195 15.81 -6.80 13.95
#